data_AF-A0A2N9NYG5-F1
#
_entry.id   AF-A0A2N9NYG5-F1
#
_cell.length_a   1.000
_cell.length_b   1.000
_cell.length_c   1.000
_cell.angle_alpha   90.00
_cell.angle_beta   90.00
_cell.angle_gamma   90.00
#
_symmetry.space_group_name_H-M   'P 1'
#
loop_
_entity.id
_entity.type
_entity.pdbx_description
1 polymer ?
#
loop_
_entity_poly.entity_id
_entity_poly.type
_entity_poly.pdbx_seq_one_letter_code
_entity_poly.pdbx_strand_id
1 'polypeptide(L)' 'MKHSLLYREFQAEREEILRHKWYESEKKGHDIGFELAQVDWRIKHGSQWREECRQKRFAIAFEI' A
#
# COMPACT_ATOMS: atom_id res chain seq x y z
N MET A 1 2.29 -10.08 -21.50
CA MET A 1 1.89 -8.67 -21.31
C MET A 1 2.84 -8.02 -20.32
N LYS A 2 3.53 -6.92 -20.67
CA LYS A 2 4.30 -6.14 -19.68
C LYS A 2 3.30 -5.32 -18.87
N HIS A 3 2.94 -5.76 -17.67
CA HIS A 3 2.19 -4.91 -16.76
C HIS A 3 2.99 -3.63 -16.50
N SER A 4 2.38 -2.47 -16.78
CA SER A 4 3.01 -1.17 -16.60
C SER A 4 3.47 -1.01 -15.14
N LEU A 5 4.49 -0.19 -14.92
CA LEU A 5 4.98 0.09 -13.56
C LEU A 5 3.82 0.60 -12.67
N LEU A 6 2.99 1.48 -13.22
CA LEU A 6 1.79 2.00 -12.57
C LEU A 6 0.83 0.89 -12.11
N TYR A 7 0.61 -0.13 -12.94
CA TYR A 7 -0.25 -1.25 -12.55
C TYR A 7 0.36 -2.06 -11.39
N ARG A 8 1.67 -2.26 -11.39
CA ARG A 8 2.35 -2.95 -10.29
C ARG A 8 2.32 -2.14 -8.99
N GLU A 9 2.50 -0.84 -9.06
CA GLU A 9 2.40 0.06 -7.92
C GLU A 9 0.97 0.07 -7.35
N PHE A 10 -0.05 0.11 -8.20
CA PHE A 10 -1.44 -0.01 -7.78
C PHE A 10 -1.72 -1.34 -7.04
N GLN A 11 -1.20 -2.46 -7.56
CA GLN A 11 -1.35 -3.76 -6.91
C GLN A 11 -0.65 -3.80 -5.54
N ALA A 12 0.57 -3.23 -5.45
CA ALA A 12 1.30 -3.15 -4.19
C ALA A 12 0.58 -2.28 -3.16
N GLU A 13 0.06 -1.10 -3.55
CA GLU A 13 -0.73 -0.24 -2.65
C GLU A 13 -1.98 -0.97 -2.15
N ARG A 14 -2.67 -1.71 -3.04
CA ARG A 14 -3.83 -2.52 -2.68
C ARG A 14 -3.48 -3.62 -1.66
N GLU A 15 -2.31 -4.25 -1.77
CA GLU A 15 -1.85 -5.26 -0.81
C GLU A 15 -1.56 -4.67 0.57
N GLU A 16 -0.99 -3.46 0.64
CA GLU A 16 -0.82 -2.74 1.91
C GLU A 16 -2.17 -2.46 2.59
N ILE A 17 -3.16 -1.99 1.81
CA ILE A 17 -4.51 -1.73 2.31
C ILE A 17 -5.15 -3.01 2.84
N LEU A 18 -4.97 -4.14 2.16
CA LEU A 18 -5.50 -5.43 2.61
C LEU A 18 -4.82 -5.92 3.90
N ARG A 19 -3.51 -5.73 4.04
CA ARG A 19 -2.79 -6.04 5.29
C ARG A 19 -3.27 -5.16 6.45
N HIS A 20 -3.45 -3.86 6.18
CA HIS A 20 -4.01 -2.92 7.16
C HIS A 20 -5.42 -3.31 7.59
N LYS A 21 -6.29 -3.63 6.63
CA LYS A 21 -7.64 -4.13 6.88
C LYS A 21 -7.63 -5.33 7.81
N TRP A 22 -6.78 -6.32 7.54
CA TRP A 22 -6.67 -7.52 8.37
C TRP A 22 -6.27 -7.13 9.80
N TYR A 23 -5.19 -6.39 9.97
CA TYR A 23 -4.69 -5.99 11.30
C TYR A 23 -5.71 -5.19 12.12
N GLU A 24 -6.41 -4.25 11.50
CA GLU A 24 -7.44 -3.47 12.19
C GLU A 24 -8.72 -4.26 12.47
N SER A 25 -9.05 -5.26 11.63
CA SER A 25 -10.16 -6.18 11.89
C SER A 25 -9.88 -7.09 13.08
N GLU A 26 -8.64 -7.61 13.18
CA GLU A 26 -8.20 -8.41 14.33
C GLU A 26 -8.31 -7.60 15.63
N LYS A 27 -7.90 -6.33 15.62
CA LYS A 27 -8.02 -5.45 16.80
C LYS A 27 -9.46 -5.19 17.24
N LYS A 28 -10.38 -5.05 16.29
CA LYS A 28 -11.79 -4.74 16.59
C LYS A 28 -12.66 -5.98 16.81
N GLY A 29 -12.14 -7.18 16.54
CA GLY A 29 -12.87 -8.43 16.62
C GLY A 29 -13.95 -8.61 15.55
N HIS A 30 -13.93 -7.80 14.48
CA HIS A 30 -14.82 -7.93 13.33
C HIS A 30 -14.21 -7.28 12.09
N ASP A 31 -14.68 -7.68 10.90
CA ASP A 31 -14.23 -7.06 9.65
C ASP A 31 -14.65 -5.60 9.57
N ILE A 32 -13.67 -4.70 9.44
CA ILE A 32 -13.90 -3.26 9.34
C ILE A 32 -14.35 -2.80 7.94
N GLY A 33 -14.27 -3.68 6.94
CA GLY A 33 -14.59 -3.36 5.56
C GLY A 33 -13.44 -2.70 4.79
N PHE A 34 -13.43 -2.89 3.47
CA PHE A 34 -12.33 -2.41 2.61
C PHE A 34 -12.29 -0.89 2.49
N GLU A 35 -13.43 -0.23 2.36
CA GLU A 35 -13.51 1.23 2.19
C GLU A 35 -12.95 1.98 3.40
N LEU A 36 -13.35 1.55 4.61
CA LEU A 36 -12.85 2.13 5.85
C LEU A 36 -11.34 1.91 6.01
N ALA A 37 -10.87 0.68 5.78
CA ALA A 37 -9.45 0.36 5.82
C ALA A 37 -8.64 1.17 4.80
N GLN A 38 -9.18 1.38 3.60
CA GLN A 38 -8.52 2.15 2.55
C GLN A 38 -8.39 3.62 2.92
N VAL A 39 -9.44 4.25 3.46
CA VAL A 39 -9.38 5.66 3.90
C VAL A 39 -8.40 5.82 5.05
N ASP A 40 -8.50 4.95 6.07
CA ASP A 40 -7.65 4.98 7.25
C ASP A 40 -6.17 4.78 6.88
N TRP A 41 -5.87 3.78 6.05
CA TRP A 41 -4.50 3.51 5.59
C TRP A 41 -3.94 4.67 4.76
N ARG A 42 -4.73 5.26 3.86
CA ARG A 42 -4.27 6.40 3.05
C ARG A 42 -3.89 7.60 3.91
N ILE A 43 -4.64 7.85 4.99
CA ILE A 43 -4.37 8.96 5.92
C ILE A 43 -3.14 8.67 6.77
N LYS A 44 -3.01 7.45 7.32
CA LYS A 44 -1.95 7.10 8.28
C LYS A 44 -0.61 6.73 7.65
N HIS A 45 -0.63 6.09 6.47
CA HIS A 45 0.53 5.41 5.90
C HIS A 45 0.81 5.81 4.45
N GLY A 46 -0.21 6.23 3.69
CA GLY A 46 -0.10 6.38 2.23
C GLY A 46 0.94 7.40 1.77
N SER A 47 1.17 8.49 2.51
CA SER A 47 2.20 9.49 2.18
C SER A 47 3.61 8.91 2.30
N GLN A 48 3.91 8.26 3.42
CA GLN A 48 5.20 7.62 3.69
C GLN A 48 5.47 6.48 2.71
N TRP A 49 4.49 5.60 2.48
CA TRP A 49 4.65 4.46 1.58
C TRP A 49 5.02 4.90 0.15
N ARG A 50 4.38 5.95 -0.37
CA ARG A 50 4.70 6.50 -1.70
C ARG A 50 6.11 7.09 -1.77
N GLU A 51 6.59 7.70 -0.69
CA GLU A 51 7.96 8.22 -0.61
C GLU A 51 8.97 7.06 -0.62
N GLU A 52 8.75 6.02 0.16
CA GLU A 52 9.59 4.82 0.17
C GLU A 52 9.60 4.12 -1.21
N CYS A 53 8.45 4.03 -1.89
CA CYS A 53 8.39 3.51 -3.26
C CYS A 53 9.20 4.35 -4.24
N ARG A 54 9.15 5.69 -4.14
CA ARG A 54 9.97 6.58 -4.97
C ARG A 54 11.47 6.37 -4.74
N GLN A 55 11.88 6.28 -3.47
CA GLN A 55 13.29 6.06 -3.11
C GLN A 55 13.80 4.71 -3.60
N LYS A 56 13.02 3.63 -3.41
CA LYS A 56 13.34 2.31 -3.95
C LYS A 56 13.46 2.34 -5.48
N ARG A 57 12.56 3.05 -6.15
CA ARG A 57 12.61 3.21 -7.61
C ARG A 57 13.85 3.96 -8.07
N PHE A 58 14.25 4.99 -7.34
CA PHE A 58 15.50 5.70 -7.58
C PHE A 58 16.71 4.77 -7.39
N ALA A 59 16.78 4.03 -6.27
CA ALA A 59 17.87 3.08 -6.03
C ALA A 59 17.99 2.02 -7.15
N ILE A 60 16.86 1.45 -7.59
CA ILE A 60 16.84 0.48 -8.70
C ILE A 60 17.28 1.11 -10.03
N ALA A 61 16.91 2.36 -10.29
CA ALA A 61 17.25 3.04 -11.53
C ALA A 61 18.74 3.46 -11.62
N PHE A 62 19.46 3.46 -10.50
CA PHE A 62 20.83 3.95 -10.42
C PHE A 62 21.86 2.91 -9.93
N GLU A 63 21.49 1.63 -9.77
CA GLU A 63 22.36 0.51 -9.33
C GLU A 63 23.39 0.92 -8.25
N ILE A 64 22.90 1.25 -7.06
CA ILE A 64 23.70 1.30 -5.82
C ILE A 64 23.37 0.06 -4.98
#